data_AF-A0A1Y1ICN1-F1
#
_entry.id   AF-A0A1Y1ICN1-F1
#
_cell.length_a   1.000
_cell.length_b   1.000
_cell.length_c   1.000
_cell.angle_alpha   90.00
_cell.angle_beta   90.00
_cell.angle_gamma   90.00
#
_symmetry.space_group_name_H-M   'P 1'
#
loop_
_entity.id
_entity.type
_entity.pdbx_description
1 polymer ?
#
loop_
_entity_poly.entity_id
_entity_poly.type
_entity_poly.pdbx_seq_one_letter_code
_entity_poly.pdbx_strand_id
1 'polypeptide(L)'
;MGVSRGWLLGAAVTGGLGWLGVSRWAGTEPGLLETWAAIASISLSTGFLAWRFAQPPPTASSFEDDIPDSPIYTIVSGARTLAPLLKYTSLPFTTSLANIQAQLESAVGQADAEELNRVFAGGVDRVAELLGLLNAATLETLGSHDGRLRDLTVPSRAALIAACQSSGLVFRAPYAALVRALLLASGGADLALLKRLLDEGGTVHNLHKLIYADLPSPDRSPLLAHIQREAQAAVAVGGGAALGMKVVCDLDDTLYCSHAKNLSGIDTRFPQFCPYPGVFALLEELAHAHSETAVPGSSEGGTAALADEPPPGLPGVAFLWARPHAYSDWVEAAIYRYLHGLYRTKRFAVMPTVLPGSLSAGFQALSRGIAARGNRAALIRAWGPVADFKHQRFLEYAALYPEYRFLLIGDNGQGDLSVGERLVRASAEAAASGDARGGPTMVCVLLHRVQASEYTYSNYADLPLKERQKRWERDKVLFFRTYVHAALLLARMEVLPLRSLRRVWEEAWKDFREITDDASEIPHSHREYERLLRRDTAAAEQHLAACEASNPSERQA
;
A
#
# COMPACT_ATOMS: atom_id res chain seq x y z
N MET A 1 -22.83 -53.51 -20.28
CA MET A 1 -21.85 -52.84 -21.17
C MET A 1 -21.67 -51.43 -20.67
N GLY A 2 -20.53 -51.14 -20.04
CA GLY A 2 -20.25 -49.83 -19.45
C GLY A 2 -18.89 -49.86 -18.75
N VAL A 3 -17.87 -49.35 -19.43
CA VAL A 3 -16.53 -49.11 -18.89
C VAL A 3 -16.02 -47.79 -19.47
N SER A 4 -15.65 -46.84 -18.61
CA SER A 4 -14.45 -45.99 -18.77
C SER A 4 -14.38 -45.01 -17.58
N ARG A 5 -13.42 -45.16 -16.66
CA ARG A 5 -12.03 -44.63 -16.72
C ARG A 5 -11.97 -43.12 -16.54
N GLY A 6 -11.46 -42.71 -15.38
CA GLY A 6 -11.05 -41.35 -15.08
C GLY A 6 -9.76 -40.96 -15.80
N TRP A 7 -9.55 -39.64 -15.88
CA TRP A 7 -8.34 -39.02 -16.38
C TRP A 7 -7.84 -38.00 -15.35
N LEU A 8 -6.63 -38.26 -14.85
CA LEU A 8 -5.70 -37.28 -14.29
C LEU A 8 -5.16 -36.44 -15.45
N LEU A 9 -5.11 -35.12 -15.29
CA LEU A 9 -4.42 -34.21 -16.20
C LEU A 9 -3.57 -33.25 -15.37
N GLY A 10 -2.29 -33.56 -15.29
CA GLY A 10 -1.23 -32.58 -15.05
C GLY A 10 -0.90 -31.91 -16.39
N ALA A 11 -0.72 -30.60 -16.38
CA ALA A 11 -0.30 -29.84 -17.55
C ALA A 11 0.89 -28.95 -17.18
N ALA A 12 2.05 -29.33 -17.69
CA ALA A 12 3.14 -28.43 -18.01
C ALA A 12 2.87 -27.84 -19.40
N VAL A 13 2.87 -26.50 -19.55
CA VAL A 13 3.00 -25.86 -20.86
C VAL A 13 3.82 -24.58 -20.74
N THR A 14 5.07 -24.67 -21.15
CA THR A 14 5.91 -23.59 -21.65
C THR A 14 5.53 -23.24 -23.09
N GLY A 15 5.43 -21.94 -23.39
CA GLY A 15 5.81 -21.31 -24.66
C GLY A 15 5.15 -21.77 -25.97
N GLY A 16 4.34 -20.88 -26.57
CA GLY A 16 4.05 -20.91 -28.00
C GLY A 16 2.58 -20.70 -28.35
N LEU A 17 2.08 -19.46 -28.33
CA LEU A 17 0.80 -19.14 -28.98
C LEU A 17 1.06 -18.80 -30.45
N GLY A 18 1.11 -19.86 -31.25
CA GLY A 18 0.90 -19.81 -32.69
C GLY A 18 -0.58 -19.60 -33.00
N TRP A 19 -0.83 -18.62 -33.86
CA TRP A 19 -2.07 -18.40 -34.61
C TRP A 19 -2.72 -19.72 -35.07
N LEU A 20 -3.86 -20.10 -34.50
CA LEU A 20 -4.71 -21.18 -35.03
C LEU A 20 -6.19 -20.81 -34.91
N GLY A 21 -6.75 -20.35 -36.04
CA GLY A 21 -8.06 -20.75 -36.55
C GLY A 21 -9.31 -20.40 -35.73
N VAL A 22 -9.80 -19.17 -35.84
CA VAL A 22 -11.23 -18.87 -35.65
C VAL A 22 -11.97 -19.29 -36.92
N SER A 23 -12.40 -20.55 -36.98
CA SER A 23 -13.29 -21.04 -38.03
C SER A 23 -14.39 -21.93 -37.44
N ARG A 24 -15.63 -21.44 -37.53
CA ARG A 24 -16.91 -22.13 -37.27
C ARG A 24 -17.22 -22.52 -35.81
N TRP A 25 -17.72 -21.54 -35.08
CA TRP A 25 -18.81 -21.76 -34.12
C TRP A 25 -19.97 -20.84 -34.54
N ALA A 26 -20.86 -21.36 -35.37
CA ALA A 26 -22.12 -20.70 -35.72
C ALA A 26 -23.16 -21.12 -34.68
N GLY A 27 -23.44 -20.23 -33.72
CA GLY A 27 -24.48 -20.47 -32.71
C GLY A 27 -24.31 -19.77 -31.36
N THR A 28 -23.29 -18.94 -31.15
CA THR A 28 -23.12 -18.18 -29.90
C THR A 28 -23.79 -16.80 -30.00
N GLU A 29 -24.57 -16.45 -28.96
CA GLU A 29 -25.13 -15.12 -28.81
C GLU A 29 -24.03 -14.04 -28.92
N PRO A 30 -24.31 -12.88 -29.56
CA PRO A 30 -23.33 -11.80 -29.76
C PRO A 30 -22.59 -11.39 -28.48
N GLY A 31 -23.26 -11.46 -27.33
CA GLY A 31 -22.67 -11.09 -26.04
C GLY A 31 -21.53 -11.97 -25.54
N LEU A 32 -21.49 -13.26 -25.91
CA LEU A 32 -20.46 -14.20 -25.45
C LEU A 32 -19.13 -13.98 -26.17
N LEU A 33 -19.16 -13.74 -27.49
CA LEU A 33 -17.97 -13.41 -28.29
C LEU A 33 -17.36 -12.07 -27.86
N GLU A 34 -18.18 -11.08 -27.55
CA GLU A 34 -17.70 -9.79 -27.01
C GLU A 34 -17.13 -9.92 -25.59
N THR A 35 -17.70 -10.78 -24.76
CA THR A 35 -17.18 -11.08 -23.42
C THR A 35 -15.81 -11.76 -23.51
N TRP A 36 -15.63 -12.72 -24.42
CA TRP A 36 -14.33 -13.35 -24.67
C TRP A 36 -13.30 -12.39 -25.25
N ALA A 37 -13.70 -11.48 -26.15
CA ALA A 37 -12.82 -10.43 -26.67
C ALA A 37 -12.40 -9.43 -25.58
N ALA A 38 -13.31 -9.08 -24.66
CA ALA A 38 -13.00 -8.24 -23.51
C ALA A 38 -12.06 -8.94 -22.52
N ILE A 39 -12.28 -10.23 -22.24
CA ILE A 39 -11.39 -11.06 -21.41
C ILE A 39 -9.99 -11.14 -22.03
N ALA A 40 -9.89 -11.40 -23.34
CA ALA A 40 -8.62 -11.43 -24.06
C ALA A 40 -7.94 -10.05 -24.06
N SER A 41 -8.69 -8.96 -24.23
CA SER A 41 -8.19 -7.59 -24.15
C SER A 41 -7.68 -7.23 -22.75
N ILE A 42 -8.29 -7.75 -21.69
CA ILE A 42 -7.82 -7.59 -20.31
C ILE A 42 -6.56 -8.40 -20.08
N SER A 43 -6.51 -9.67 -20.48
CA SER A 43 -5.29 -10.48 -20.38
C SER A 43 -4.12 -9.84 -21.15
N LEU A 44 -4.38 -9.24 -22.32
CA LEU A 44 -3.40 -8.47 -23.08
C LEU A 44 -3.04 -7.15 -22.39
N SER A 45 -3.98 -6.44 -21.76
CA SER A 45 -3.73 -5.20 -21.03
C SER A 45 -2.95 -5.43 -19.74
N THR A 46 -3.24 -6.53 -19.02
CA THR A 46 -2.52 -6.96 -17.81
C THR A 46 -1.13 -7.50 -18.17
N GLY A 47 -1.01 -8.24 -19.26
CA GLY A 47 0.28 -8.65 -19.82
C GLY A 47 1.11 -7.45 -20.30
N PHE A 48 0.47 -6.44 -20.90
CA PHE A 48 1.11 -5.19 -21.30
C PHE A 48 1.52 -4.34 -20.09
N LEU A 49 0.70 -4.28 -19.04
CA LEU A 49 1.05 -3.64 -17.77
C LEU A 49 2.25 -4.33 -17.11
N ALA A 50 2.23 -5.66 -17.00
CA ALA A 50 3.34 -6.43 -16.45
C ALA A 50 4.62 -6.27 -17.28
N TRP A 51 4.50 -6.21 -18.62
CA TRP A 51 5.61 -5.94 -19.54
C TRP A 51 6.12 -4.50 -19.43
N ARG A 52 5.23 -3.51 -19.34
CA ARG A 52 5.59 -2.09 -19.29
C ARG A 52 6.14 -1.66 -17.93
N PHE A 53 5.62 -2.19 -16.82
CA PHE A 53 6.24 -2.05 -15.50
C PHE A 53 7.52 -2.87 -15.35
N ALA A 54 7.78 -3.82 -16.25
CA ALA A 54 9.07 -4.48 -16.37
C ALA A 54 10.06 -3.69 -17.25
N GLN A 55 9.63 -2.65 -17.97
CA GLN A 55 10.53 -1.74 -18.65
C GLN A 55 11.04 -0.68 -17.65
N PRO A 56 12.33 -0.31 -17.68
CA PRO A 56 12.82 0.82 -16.91
C PRO A 56 12.08 2.11 -17.35
N PRO A 57 11.87 3.08 -16.45
CA PRO A 57 11.25 4.34 -16.83
C PRO A 57 12.02 5.00 -17.98
N PRO A 58 11.33 5.67 -18.92
CA PRO A 58 11.98 6.36 -20.02
C PRO A 58 12.82 7.51 -19.46
N THR A 59 14.12 7.25 -19.32
CA THR A 59 15.28 8.13 -19.07
C THR A 59 16.44 7.38 -18.39
N ALA A 60 16.26 6.13 -17.97
CA ALA A 60 17.33 5.37 -17.29
C ALA A 60 18.17 4.52 -18.27
N SER A 61 19.04 5.14 -19.06
CA SER A 61 20.11 4.41 -19.74
C SER A 61 21.20 4.02 -18.73
N SER A 62 21.53 2.73 -18.71
CA SER A 62 22.55 2.01 -17.90
C SER A 62 22.18 1.69 -16.45
N PHE A 63 21.61 0.50 -16.20
CA PHE A 63 21.56 -0.12 -14.87
C PHE A 63 21.67 -1.64 -14.98
N GLU A 64 22.91 -2.15 -14.89
CA GLU A 64 23.20 -3.47 -14.33
C GLU A 64 23.30 -3.32 -12.80
N ASP A 65 22.81 -4.35 -12.10
CA ASP A 65 23.06 -4.72 -10.71
C ASP A 65 23.40 -3.61 -9.70
N ASP A 66 22.35 -3.03 -9.09
CA ASP A 66 22.38 -2.65 -7.67
C ASP A 66 20.94 -2.46 -7.17
N ILE A 67 20.54 -3.27 -6.19
CA ILE A 67 19.31 -3.10 -5.43
C ILE A 67 19.64 -2.18 -4.24
N PRO A 68 19.10 -0.96 -4.15
CA PRO A 68 19.33 -0.11 -3.00
C PRO A 68 18.43 -0.56 -1.84
N ASP A 69 19.11 -0.84 -0.76
CA ASP A 69 18.82 -0.50 0.62
C ASP A 69 17.37 -0.31 1.09
N SER A 70 16.61 -1.40 1.28
CA SER A 70 15.52 -1.43 2.29
C SER A 70 16.14 -1.86 3.63
N PRO A 71 15.79 -1.31 4.80
CA PRO A 71 16.39 -1.72 6.08
C PRO A 71 16.27 -3.22 6.40
N ILE A 72 15.34 -3.93 5.76
CA ILE A 72 15.21 -5.39 5.82
C ILE A 72 16.12 -6.11 4.79
N TYR A 73 16.44 -5.46 3.68
CA TYR A 73 17.25 -6.00 2.58
C TYR A 73 18.69 -5.45 2.51
N THR A 74 19.04 -4.39 3.25
CA THR A 74 20.38 -3.75 3.35
C THR A 74 21.28 -4.47 4.35
N ILE A 75 21.29 -5.80 4.34
CA ILE A 75 22.25 -6.56 5.14
C ILE A 75 22.87 -7.62 4.24
N VAL A 76 23.58 -7.15 3.20
CA VAL A 76 24.42 -7.98 2.34
C VAL A 76 25.81 -7.36 2.22
N SER A 77 26.69 -7.68 3.16
CA SER A 77 28.06 -8.06 2.82
C SER A 77 28.61 -8.95 3.94
N GLY A 78 29.08 -10.15 3.60
CA GLY A 78 29.69 -11.08 4.55
C GLY A 78 29.11 -12.49 4.48
N ALA A 79 29.67 -13.30 3.59
CA ALA A 79 29.59 -14.75 3.68
C ALA A 79 30.31 -15.21 4.96
N ARG A 80 29.56 -15.46 6.05
CA ARG A 80 30.01 -16.16 7.29
C ARG A 80 28.90 -16.38 8.34
N THR A 81 27.61 -16.43 7.98
CA THR A 81 26.50 -16.25 8.96
C THR A 81 25.94 -17.51 9.60
N LEU A 82 26.20 -18.70 9.06
CA LEU A 82 25.98 -19.93 9.84
C LEU A 82 27.18 -20.30 10.69
N ALA A 83 28.39 -19.76 10.43
CA ALA A 83 29.59 -20.08 11.19
C ALA A 83 29.51 -19.80 12.72
N PRO A 84 28.73 -18.84 13.23
CA PRO A 84 28.51 -18.68 14.68
C PRO A 84 27.65 -19.83 15.26
N LEU A 85 26.51 -20.15 14.65
CA LEU A 85 25.67 -21.28 15.07
C LEU A 85 26.31 -22.66 14.79
N LEU A 86 27.10 -22.76 13.72
CA LEU A 86 27.85 -23.95 13.28
C LEU A 86 29.28 -24.00 13.83
N LYS A 87 29.73 -23.04 14.65
CA LYS A 87 31.03 -23.13 15.37
C LYS A 87 31.08 -24.39 16.25
N TYR A 88 29.91 -24.97 16.54
CA TYR A 88 29.72 -26.19 17.29
C TYR A 88 29.69 -27.47 16.43
N THR A 89 29.84 -27.38 15.11
CA THR A 89 29.60 -28.54 14.22
C THR A 89 30.60 -28.59 13.06
N SER A 90 31.71 -29.29 13.25
CA SER A 90 32.55 -29.77 12.15
C SER A 90 31.79 -30.88 11.40
N LEU A 91 31.21 -30.59 10.23
CA LEU A 91 30.35 -31.54 9.52
C LEU A 91 31.06 -32.26 8.36
N PRO A 92 31.11 -33.61 8.36
CA PRO A 92 31.44 -34.42 7.19
C PRO A 92 30.24 -34.55 6.22
N PHE A 93 30.53 -34.88 4.96
CA PHE A 93 29.63 -34.96 3.80
C PHE A 93 28.44 -35.96 3.90
N THR A 94 28.21 -36.61 5.03
CA THR A 94 27.20 -37.68 5.22
C THR A 94 26.12 -37.34 6.26
N THR A 95 25.96 -36.07 6.62
CA THR A 95 25.09 -35.66 7.74
C THR A 95 23.61 -35.72 7.37
N SER A 96 22.81 -36.46 8.14
CA SER A 96 21.35 -36.54 7.97
C SER A 96 20.65 -35.24 8.37
N LEU A 97 19.49 -34.95 7.78
CA LEU A 97 18.67 -33.80 8.16
C LEU A 97 18.33 -33.77 9.67
N ALA A 98 18.11 -34.94 10.27
CA ALA A 98 17.84 -35.06 11.71
C ALA A 98 19.03 -34.60 12.57
N ASN A 99 20.26 -34.90 12.15
CA ASN A 99 21.46 -34.45 12.85
C ASN A 99 21.64 -32.93 12.72
N ILE A 100 21.36 -32.37 11.54
CA ILE A 100 21.38 -30.92 11.32
C ILE A 100 20.34 -30.24 12.21
N GLN A 101 19.12 -30.78 12.27
CA GLN A 101 18.04 -30.26 13.10
C GLN A 101 18.39 -30.28 14.59
N ALA A 102 18.92 -31.39 15.11
CA ALA A 102 19.32 -31.50 16.52
C ALA A 102 20.46 -30.51 16.88
N GLN A 103 21.39 -30.29 15.95
CA GLN A 103 22.46 -29.32 16.13
C GLN A 103 21.94 -27.88 16.13
N LEU A 104 21.03 -27.54 15.22
CA LEU A 104 20.40 -26.22 15.18
C LEU A 104 19.56 -25.96 16.42
N GLU A 105 18.82 -26.96 16.90
CA GLU A 105 18.06 -26.86 18.15
C GLU A 105 18.99 -26.57 19.34
N SER A 106 20.11 -27.30 19.46
CA SER A 106 21.14 -27.03 20.47
C SER A 106 21.76 -25.65 20.33
N ALA A 107 22.07 -25.21 19.10
CA ALA A 107 22.69 -23.92 18.84
C ALA A 107 21.74 -22.77 19.17
N VAL A 108 20.46 -22.87 18.78
CA VAL A 108 19.42 -21.91 19.15
C VAL A 108 19.15 -21.93 20.66
N GLY A 109 19.33 -23.06 21.34
CA GLY A 109 19.22 -23.13 22.80
C GLY A 109 20.38 -22.46 23.54
N GLN A 110 21.59 -22.49 22.99
CA GLN A 110 22.83 -22.07 23.68
C GLN A 110 23.37 -20.71 23.25
N ALA A 111 23.02 -20.20 22.07
CA ALA A 111 23.49 -18.92 21.56
C ALA A 111 23.11 -17.79 22.53
N ASP A 112 23.98 -16.81 22.75
CA ASP A 112 23.57 -15.61 23.47
C ASP A 112 22.58 -14.77 22.64
N ALA A 113 21.94 -13.79 23.27
CA ALA A 113 20.94 -12.97 22.59
C ALA A 113 21.55 -12.18 21.41
N GLU A 114 22.77 -11.68 21.54
CA GLU A 114 23.41 -10.88 20.49
C GLU A 114 23.74 -11.72 19.25
N GLU A 115 24.26 -12.93 19.45
CA GLU A 115 24.50 -13.92 18.39
C GLU A 115 23.20 -14.31 17.69
N LEU A 116 22.14 -14.60 18.47
CA LEU A 116 20.83 -14.96 17.91
C LEU A 116 20.27 -13.85 17.02
N ASN A 117 20.31 -12.60 17.48
CA ASN A 117 19.82 -11.46 16.72
C ASN A 117 20.68 -11.17 15.48
N ARG A 118 22.01 -11.32 15.57
CA ARG A 118 22.90 -11.17 14.40
C ARG A 118 22.58 -12.17 13.29
N VAL A 119 22.20 -13.40 13.65
CA VAL A 119 21.78 -14.41 12.66
C VAL A 119 20.51 -13.97 11.95
N PHE A 120 19.48 -13.58 12.70
CA PHE A 120 18.19 -13.19 12.13
C PHE A 120 18.20 -11.81 11.48
N ALA A 121 19.18 -10.96 11.79
CA ALA A 121 19.44 -9.73 11.07
C ALA A 121 20.04 -9.96 9.67
N GLY A 122 20.47 -11.18 9.33
CA GLY A 122 21.16 -11.49 8.07
C GLY A 122 20.34 -11.40 6.77
N GLY A 123 19.11 -10.88 6.81
CA GLY A 123 18.19 -10.72 5.67
C GLY A 123 17.17 -11.84 5.52
N VAL A 124 15.99 -11.52 4.96
CA VAL A 124 14.82 -12.42 4.89
C VAL A 124 15.11 -13.73 4.17
N ASP A 125 15.82 -13.69 3.04
CA ASP A 125 16.10 -14.88 2.23
C ASP A 125 16.94 -15.90 3.01
N ARG A 126 17.93 -15.42 3.77
CA ARG A 126 18.78 -16.28 4.61
C ARG A 126 18.01 -16.85 5.79
N VAL A 127 17.12 -16.06 6.38
CA VAL A 127 16.24 -16.54 7.45
C VAL A 127 15.26 -17.59 6.89
N ALA A 128 14.75 -17.42 5.68
CA ALA A 128 13.88 -18.40 5.02
C ALA A 128 14.60 -19.74 4.77
N GLU A 129 15.85 -19.71 4.30
CA GLU A 129 16.68 -20.91 4.17
C GLU A 129 16.87 -21.61 5.52
N LEU A 130 17.20 -20.85 6.58
CA LEU A 130 17.36 -21.38 7.93
C LEU A 130 16.05 -22.01 8.44
N LEU A 131 14.91 -21.33 8.26
CA LEU A 131 13.58 -21.82 8.65
C LEU A 131 13.22 -23.14 7.95
N GLY A 132 13.71 -23.37 6.74
CA GLY A 132 13.55 -24.65 6.03
C GLY A 132 14.28 -25.83 6.68
N LEU A 133 15.29 -25.53 7.51
CA LEU A 133 16.07 -26.53 8.24
C LEU A 133 15.59 -26.73 9.68
N LEU A 134 14.83 -25.79 10.26
CA LEU A 134 14.34 -25.89 11.64
C LEU A 134 13.22 -26.92 11.79
N ASN A 135 13.25 -27.67 12.90
CA ASN A 135 12.14 -28.54 13.30
C ASN A 135 11.09 -27.76 14.12
N ALA A 136 9.93 -28.37 14.40
CA ALA A 136 8.87 -27.72 15.16
C ALA A 136 9.29 -27.33 16.59
N ALA A 137 10.11 -28.14 17.25
CA ALA A 137 10.60 -27.88 18.61
C ALA A 137 11.51 -26.63 18.68
N THR A 138 12.34 -26.41 17.66
CA THR A 138 13.18 -25.21 17.56
C THR A 138 12.35 -23.96 17.34
N LEU A 139 11.30 -24.04 16.50
CA LEU A 139 10.36 -22.93 16.29
C LEU A 139 9.57 -22.61 17.57
N GLU A 140 9.16 -23.63 18.32
CA GLU A 140 8.53 -23.46 19.63
C GLU A 140 9.48 -22.83 20.65
N THR A 141 10.76 -23.23 20.64
CA THR A 141 11.80 -22.61 21.46
C THR A 141 11.96 -21.12 21.14
N LEU A 142 11.92 -20.74 19.85
CA LEU A 142 11.97 -19.33 19.43
C LEU A 142 10.70 -18.56 19.81
N GLY A 143 9.53 -19.19 19.71
CA GLY A 143 8.23 -18.55 19.92
C GLY A 143 7.69 -18.60 21.36
N SER A 144 8.32 -19.35 22.26
CA SER A 144 7.85 -19.50 23.64
C SER A 144 8.43 -18.43 24.55
N HIS A 145 7.61 -17.97 25.49
CA HIS A 145 7.99 -16.96 26.48
C HIS A 145 9.09 -17.45 27.44
N ASP A 146 9.08 -18.75 27.77
CA ASP A 146 10.10 -19.41 28.59
C ASP A 146 11.31 -19.88 27.75
N GLY A 147 11.23 -19.71 26.43
CA GLY A 147 12.31 -19.97 25.48
C GLY A 147 13.05 -18.68 25.11
N ARG A 148 13.24 -18.45 23.81
CA ARG A 148 14.09 -17.37 23.27
C ARG A 148 13.31 -16.13 22.82
N LEU A 149 11.98 -16.08 22.99
CA LEU A 149 11.14 -14.99 22.49
C LEU A 149 11.56 -13.60 23.01
N ARG A 150 11.97 -13.55 24.28
CA ARG A 150 12.43 -12.31 24.95
C ARG A 150 13.79 -11.82 24.44
N ASP A 151 14.59 -12.73 23.92
CA ASP A 151 15.92 -12.40 23.39
C ASP A 151 15.83 -11.81 21.98
N LEU A 152 14.71 -12.00 21.27
CA LEU A 152 14.52 -11.52 19.90
C LEU A 152 14.17 -10.03 19.88
N THR A 153 15.05 -9.23 19.27
CA THR A 153 14.83 -7.82 18.94
C THR A 153 13.75 -7.66 17.87
N VAL A 154 13.14 -6.47 17.80
CA VAL A 154 12.08 -6.18 16.82
C VAL A 154 12.52 -6.44 15.37
N PRO A 155 13.73 -6.05 14.91
CA PRO A 155 14.20 -6.40 13.57
C PRO A 155 14.28 -7.91 13.32
N SER A 156 14.76 -8.69 14.29
CA SER A 156 14.81 -10.15 14.17
C SER A 156 13.42 -10.78 14.13
N ARG A 157 12.46 -10.26 14.91
CA ARG A 157 11.05 -10.67 14.83
C ARG A 157 10.46 -10.36 13.45
N ALA A 158 10.72 -9.17 12.90
CA ALA A 158 10.26 -8.78 11.57
C ALA A 158 10.82 -9.70 10.48
N ALA A 159 12.13 -10.00 10.52
CA ALA A 159 12.78 -10.89 9.57
C ALA A 159 12.23 -12.32 9.64
N LEU A 160 12.00 -12.85 10.85
CA LEU A 160 11.37 -14.16 11.05
C LEU A 160 9.95 -14.21 10.50
N ILE A 161 9.13 -13.19 10.77
CA ILE A 161 7.75 -13.11 10.26
C ILE A 161 7.75 -13.06 8.73
N ALA A 162 8.55 -12.17 8.15
CA ALA A 162 8.64 -12.03 6.69
C ALA A 162 9.12 -13.34 6.03
N ALA A 163 10.10 -14.01 6.62
CA ALA A 163 10.62 -15.29 6.13
C ALA A 163 9.60 -16.43 6.26
N CYS A 164 8.83 -16.48 7.35
CA CYS A 164 7.71 -17.41 7.48
C CYS A 164 6.66 -17.17 6.38
N GLN A 165 6.32 -15.90 6.12
CA GLN A 165 5.33 -15.48 5.13
C GLN A 165 5.75 -15.87 3.71
N SER A 166 7.00 -15.61 3.33
CA SER A 166 7.55 -16.00 2.02
C SER A 166 7.78 -17.52 1.88
N SER A 167 7.95 -18.24 2.99
CA SER A 167 8.20 -19.69 3.02
C SER A 167 6.93 -20.56 3.16
N GLY A 168 5.77 -20.03 2.77
CA GLY A 168 4.52 -20.79 2.72
C GLY A 168 3.79 -20.91 4.06
N LEU A 169 3.77 -19.83 4.86
CA LEU A 169 3.05 -19.69 6.14
C LEU A 169 1.67 -20.37 6.14
N VAL A 170 0.88 -20.13 5.09
CA VAL A 170 -0.49 -20.63 4.91
C VAL A 170 -0.59 -22.15 5.09
N PHE A 171 0.46 -22.89 4.76
CA PHE A 171 0.47 -24.36 4.77
C PHE A 171 1.24 -24.96 5.95
N ARG A 172 1.81 -24.13 6.83
CA ARG A 172 2.74 -24.57 7.90
C ARG A 172 2.27 -24.07 9.26
N ALA A 173 1.51 -24.90 9.98
CA ALA A 173 1.02 -24.58 11.32
C ALA A 173 2.10 -24.11 12.31
N PRO A 174 3.34 -24.67 12.34
CA PRO A 174 4.40 -24.16 13.20
C PRO A 174 4.82 -22.73 12.88
N TYR A 175 4.76 -22.31 11.60
CA TYR A 175 5.07 -20.93 11.21
C TYR A 175 3.98 -19.98 11.68
N ALA A 176 2.71 -20.37 11.52
CA ALA A 176 1.57 -19.58 12.03
C ALA A 176 1.66 -19.39 13.54
N ALA A 177 2.01 -20.45 14.29
CA ALA A 177 2.21 -20.38 15.73
C ALA A 177 3.35 -19.43 16.13
N LEU A 178 4.50 -19.52 15.45
CA LEU A 178 5.63 -18.62 15.69
C LEU A 178 5.26 -17.17 15.39
N VAL A 179 4.71 -16.88 14.21
CA VAL A 179 4.27 -15.53 13.81
C VAL A 179 3.29 -14.94 14.83
N ARG A 180 2.29 -15.72 15.25
CA ARG A 180 1.32 -15.31 16.26
C ARG A 180 2.01 -14.96 17.58
N ALA A 181 2.97 -15.77 18.03
CA ALA A 181 3.70 -15.51 19.26
C ALA A 181 4.55 -14.23 19.17
N LEU A 182 5.27 -14.03 18.07
CA LEU A 182 6.10 -12.84 17.83
C LEU A 182 5.26 -11.54 17.83
N LEU A 183 4.08 -11.56 17.20
CA LEU A 183 3.17 -10.41 17.17
C LEU A 183 2.55 -10.12 18.54
N LEU A 184 2.04 -11.15 19.23
CA LEU A 184 1.41 -10.99 20.55
C LEU A 184 2.40 -10.58 21.65
N ALA A 185 3.68 -10.91 21.49
CA ALA A 185 4.74 -10.52 22.43
C ALA A 185 5.32 -9.13 22.16
N SER A 186 4.86 -8.44 21.11
CA SER A 186 5.29 -7.08 20.79
C SER A 186 4.19 -6.11 21.24
N GLY A 187 4.54 -5.14 22.08
CA GLY A 187 3.61 -4.11 22.60
C GLY A 187 4.23 -2.71 22.52
N GLY A 188 3.42 -1.68 22.69
CA GLY A 188 3.83 -0.28 22.67
C GLY A 188 4.70 0.08 21.46
N ALA A 189 5.86 0.68 21.73
CA ALA A 189 6.84 1.09 20.74
C ALA A 189 7.32 -0.06 19.83
N ASP A 190 7.54 -1.24 20.41
CA ASP A 190 8.02 -2.41 19.67
C ASP A 190 7.00 -2.89 18.65
N LEU A 191 5.71 -2.87 18.99
CA LEU A 191 4.65 -3.23 18.05
C LEU A 191 4.57 -2.20 16.92
N ALA A 192 4.65 -0.90 17.23
CA ALA A 192 4.64 0.15 16.22
C ALA A 192 5.81 0.00 15.22
N LEU A 193 7.03 -0.24 15.73
CA LEU A 193 8.21 -0.52 14.91
C LEU A 193 8.07 -1.82 14.11
N LEU A 194 7.53 -2.89 14.71
CA LEU A 194 7.32 -4.16 14.03
C LEU A 194 6.36 -4.01 12.84
N LYS A 195 5.22 -3.34 13.04
CA LYS A 195 4.23 -3.08 11.97
C LYS A 195 4.87 -2.27 10.83
N ARG A 196 5.66 -1.26 11.17
CA ARG A 196 6.40 -0.44 10.21
C ARG A 196 7.35 -1.29 9.36
N LEU A 197 8.21 -2.09 9.99
CA LEU A 197 9.16 -2.94 9.29
C LEU A 197 8.44 -3.90 8.32
N LEU A 198 7.33 -4.51 8.74
CA LEU A 198 6.55 -5.41 7.90
C LEU A 198 5.91 -4.72 6.69
N ASP A 199 5.52 -3.44 6.81
CA ASP A 199 4.95 -2.66 5.71
C ASP A 199 6.00 -2.07 4.75
N GLU A 200 7.18 -1.70 5.27
CA GLU A 200 8.32 -1.14 4.52
C GLU A 200 9.18 -2.20 3.81
N GLY A 201 8.84 -3.48 3.96
CA GLY A 201 9.56 -4.59 3.30
C GLY A 201 9.58 -4.49 1.77
N GLY A 202 8.67 -3.73 1.15
CA GLY A 202 8.71 -3.47 -0.28
C GLY A 202 8.42 -4.69 -1.15
N THR A 203 7.64 -5.65 -0.62
CA THR A 203 7.22 -6.85 -1.33
C THR A 203 5.73 -7.10 -1.11
N VAL A 204 5.18 -8.11 -1.81
CA VAL A 204 3.80 -8.57 -1.62
C VAL A 204 3.52 -9.05 -0.18
N HIS A 205 4.57 -9.39 0.58
CA HIS A 205 4.48 -9.89 1.96
C HIS A 205 4.48 -8.73 2.96
N ASN A 206 3.34 -8.05 3.07
CA ASN A 206 3.12 -6.98 4.04
C ASN A 206 2.21 -7.42 5.20
N LEU A 207 2.07 -6.57 6.22
CA LEU A 207 1.26 -6.85 7.42
C LEU A 207 -0.21 -7.09 7.07
N HIS A 208 -0.76 -6.35 6.11
CA HIS A 208 -2.14 -6.54 5.68
C HIS A 208 -2.37 -7.93 5.09
N LYS A 209 -1.52 -8.36 4.15
CA LYS A 209 -1.57 -9.73 3.59
C LYS A 209 -1.37 -10.77 4.71
N LEU A 210 -0.43 -10.52 5.62
CA LEU A 210 -0.15 -11.42 6.74
C LEU A 210 -1.42 -11.71 7.57
N ILE A 211 -2.12 -10.66 8.02
CA ILE A 211 -3.27 -10.79 8.92
C ILE A 211 -4.55 -11.25 8.18
N TYR A 212 -4.78 -10.76 6.97
CA TYR A 212 -6.07 -10.94 6.28
C TYR A 212 -6.08 -12.06 5.23
N ALA A 213 -4.91 -12.48 4.74
CA ALA A 213 -4.79 -13.55 3.74
C ALA A 213 -3.99 -14.75 4.25
N ASP A 214 -2.85 -14.53 4.89
CA ASP A 214 -1.91 -15.62 5.15
C ASP A 214 -2.14 -16.35 6.48
N LEU A 215 -2.55 -15.63 7.53
CA LEU A 215 -2.86 -16.23 8.83
C LEU A 215 -4.26 -16.89 8.85
N PRO A 216 -4.40 -18.04 9.54
CA PRO A 216 -5.70 -18.67 9.76
C PRO A 216 -6.69 -17.73 10.48
N SER A 217 -7.97 -17.81 10.11
CA SER A 217 -9.02 -16.98 10.71
C SER A 217 -9.09 -17.02 12.25
N PRO A 218 -8.86 -18.15 12.94
CA PRO A 218 -8.84 -18.19 14.42
C PRO A 218 -7.75 -17.32 15.04
N ASP A 219 -6.63 -17.09 14.34
CA ASP A 219 -5.51 -16.30 14.85
C ASP A 219 -5.72 -14.80 14.66
N ARG A 220 -6.59 -14.39 13.72
CA ARG A 220 -6.84 -12.99 13.38
C ARG A 220 -7.47 -12.20 14.53
N SER A 221 -8.55 -12.71 15.13
CA SER A 221 -9.31 -11.95 16.13
C SER A 221 -8.47 -11.63 17.39
N PRO A 222 -7.68 -12.56 17.95
CA PRO A 222 -6.76 -12.25 19.05
C PRO A 222 -5.71 -11.19 18.68
N LEU A 223 -5.17 -11.24 17.46
CA LEU A 223 -4.15 -10.28 16.97
C LEU A 223 -4.73 -8.88 16.78
N LEU A 224 -5.90 -8.76 16.15
CA LEU A 224 -6.58 -7.46 16.02
C LEU A 224 -6.98 -6.88 17.38
N ALA A 225 -7.45 -7.73 18.30
CA ALA A 225 -7.73 -7.30 19.67
C ALA A 225 -6.47 -6.84 20.41
N HIS A 226 -5.32 -7.46 20.15
CA HIS A 226 -4.03 -7.03 20.68
C HIS A 226 -3.61 -5.68 20.12
N ILE A 227 -3.61 -5.51 18.79
CA ILE A 227 -3.32 -4.25 18.12
C ILE A 227 -4.21 -3.13 18.66
N GLN A 228 -5.51 -3.38 18.81
CA GLN A 228 -6.46 -2.39 19.34
C GLN A 228 -6.14 -1.97 20.77
N ARG A 229 -5.77 -2.92 21.65
CA ARG A 229 -5.39 -2.60 23.04
C ARG A 229 -4.12 -1.76 23.11
N GLU A 230 -3.09 -2.14 22.36
CA GLU A 230 -1.81 -1.42 22.32
C GLU A 230 -1.98 0.00 21.76
N ALA A 231 -2.81 0.14 20.71
CA ALA A 231 -3.15 1.43 20.14
C ALA A 231 -3.89 2.35 21.13
N GLN A 232 -4.87 1.81 21.86
CA GLN A 232 -5.58 2.57 22.91
C GLN A 232 -4.63 3.02 24.02
N ALA A 233 -3.69 2.16 24.42
CA ALA A 233 -2.67 2.52 25.39
C ALA A 233 -1.76 3.65 24.87
N ALA A 234 -1.31 3.55 23.61
CA ALA A 234 -0.44 4.56 23.01
C ALA A 234 -1.14 5.92 22.85
N VAL A 235 -2.39 5.94 22.39
CA VAL A 235 -3.21 7.16 22.31
C VAL A 235 -3.44 7.77 23.69
N ALA A 236 -3.69 6.95 24.72
CA ALA A 236 -3.86 7.45 26.09
C ALA A 236 -2.59 8.11 26.64
N VAL A 237 -1.41 7.54 26.35
CA VAL A 237 -0.11 8.15 26.71
C VAL A 237 0.10 9.48 25.97
N GLY A 238 -0.32 9.57 24.71
CA GLY A 238 -0.29 10.80 23.90
C GLY A 238 -1.37 11.84 24.23
N GLY A 239 -2.00 11.77 25.41
CA GLY A 239 -3.03 12.73 25.83
C GLY A 239 -4.38 12.57 25.13
N GLY A 240 -4.65 11.39 24.56
CA GLY A 240 -5.89 11.11 23.82
C GLY A 240 -5.87 11.52 22.35
N ALA A 241 -4.74 12.06 21.86
CA ALA A 241 -4.56 12.38 20.46
C ALA A 241 -4.05 11.16 19.66
N ALA A 242 -4.47 11.06 18.40
CA ALA A 242 -3.90 10.07 17.48
C ALA A 242 -2.41 10.32 17.28
N LEU A 243 -1.64 9.25 17.07
CA LEU A 243 -0.18 9.31 16.97
C LEU A 243 0.32 9.93 15.65
N GLY A 244 -0.55 9.98 14.64
CA GLY A 244 -0.21 10.55 13.34
C GLY A 244 -1.29 10.33 12.30
N MET A 245 -0.90 10.45 11.03
CA MET A 245 -1.76 10.27 9.88
C MET A 245 -1.22 9.19 8.94
N LYS A 246 -2.12 8.39 8.38
CA LYS A 246 -1.84 7.48 7.26
C LYS A 246 -2.56 7.95 6.01
N VAL A 247 -1.84 7.95 4.89
CA VAL A 247 -2.38 8.29 3.59
C VAL A 247 -2.71 7.00 2.87
N VAL A 248 -3.96 6.86 2.45
CA VAL A 248 -4.39 5.77 1.58
C VAL A 248 -4.71 6.36 0.22
N CYS A 249 -3.99 5.94 -0.82
CA CYS A 249 -4.05 6.55 -2.14
C CYS A 249 -4.45 5.52 -3.20
N ASP A 250 -5.37 5.82 -4.10
CA ASP A 250 -5.59 4.98 -5.28
C ASP A 250 -4.45 5.14 -6.30
N LEU A 251 -4.28 4.16 -7.18
CA LEU A 251 -3.25 4.20 -8.23
C LEU A 251 -3.77 4.75 -9.56
N ASP A 252 -4.76 4.07 -10.14
CA ASP A 252 -5.24 4.38 -11.49
C ASP A 252 -6.01 5.70 -11.51
N ASP A 253 -5.67 6.60 -12.43
CA ASP A 253 -6.28 7.92 -12.58
C ASP A 253 -6.19 8.84 -11.32
N THR A 254 -5.44 8.40 -10.32
CA THR A 254 -5.07 9.14 -9.11
C THR A 254 -3.56 9.39 -9.06
N LEU A 255 -2.73 8.34 -9.04
CA LEU A 255 -1.26 8.48 -9.07
C LEU A 255 -0.75 8.76 -10.49
N TYR A 256 -1.24 7.99 -11.46
CA TYR A 256 -0.88 8.13 -12.87
C TYR A 256 -2.12 8.03 -13.77
N CYS A 257 -2.02 8.60 -14.97
CA CYS A 257 -3.07 8.53 -15.96
C CYS A 257 -3.19 7.10 -16.54
N SER A 258 -4.33 6.43 -16.34
CA SER A 258 -4.46 5.00 -16.58
C SER A 258 -4.74 4.66 -18.06
N HIS A 259 -5.45 5.56 -18.76
CA HIS A 259 -5.80 5.47 -20.19
C HIS A 259 -6.48 4.15 -20.61
N ALA A 260 -7.28 3.54 -19.74
CA ALA A 260 -7.95 2.25 -19.97
C ALA A 260 -9.04 2.30 -21.07
N LYS A 261 -8.68 2.26 -22.35
CA LYS A 261 -9.61 2.35 -23.49
C LYS A 261 -10.93 1.57 -23.26
N ASN A 262 -12.07 2.24 -23.49
CA ASN A 262 -13.45 1.71 -23.41
C ASN A 262 -14.08 1.58 -22.00
N LEU A 263 -13.50 2.16 -20.96
CA LEU A 263 -14.16 2.31 -19.64
C LEU A 263 -14.53 3.79 -19.38
N SER A 264 -15.61 4.04 -18.65
CA SER A 264 -16.01 5.39 -18.25
C SER A 264 -15.15 5.90 -17.09
N GLY A 265 -14.86 7.20 -17.04
CA GLY A 265 -14.19 7.83 -15.89
C GLY A 265 -12.67 7.89 -15.98
N ILE A 266 -12.13 8.01 -17.19
CA ILE A 266 -10.68 8.01 -17.45
C ILE A 266 -10.20 9.41 -17.74
N ASP A 267 -9.05 9.77 -17.19
CA ASP A 267 -8.38 11.00 -17.56
C ASP A 267 -7.69 10.87 -18.92
N THR A 268 -7.91 11.85 -19.80
CA THR A 268 -7.32 11.91 -21.14
C THR A 268 -6.40 13.13 -21.31
N ARG A 269 -6.08 13.83 -20.22
CA ARG A 269 -5.22 15.02 -20.22
C ARG A 269 -3.73 14.72 -20.39
N PHE A 270 -3.30 13.52 -20.01
CA PHE A 270 -1.89 13.12 -19.98
C PHE A 270 -1.66 11.84 -20.77
N PRO A 271 -0.42 11.58 -21.23
CA PRO A 271 -0.05 10.29 -21.79
C PRO A 271 -0.34 9.13 -20.83
N GLN A 272 -0.54 7.93 -21.39
CA GLN A 272 -0.79 6.74 -20.59
C GLN A 272 0.41 6.41 -19.68
N PHE A 273 0.12 6.05 -18.43
CA PHE A 273 1.08 5.79 -17.34
C PHE A 273 1.96 6.96 -16.94
N CYS A 274 1.58 8.18 -17.34
CA CYS A 274 2.23 9.39 -16.90
C CYS A 274 1.78 9.73 -15.45
N PRO A 275 2.70 9.82 -14.48
CA PRO A 275 2.38 10.34 -13.16
C PRO A 275 1.85 11.77 -13.25
N TYR A 276 0.88 12.12 -12.40
CA TYR A 276 0.36 13.48 -12.41
C TYR A 276 1.36 14.47 -11.80
N PRO A 277 1.52 15.67 -12.39
CA PRO A 277 2.45 16.66 -11.88
C PRO A 277 2.21 17.00 -10.40
N GLY A 278 3.26 16.86 -9.58
CA GLY A 278 3.25 17.17 -8.14
C GLY A 278 2.69 16.08 -7.23
N VAL A 279 2.25 14.93 -7.77
CA VAL A 279 1.67 13.86 -6.94
C VAL A 279 2.67 13.28 -5.94
N PHE A 280 3.91 13.02 -6.37
CA PHE A 280 4.93 12.46 -5.51
C PHE A 280 5.35 13.44 -4.42
N ALA A 281 5.53 14.71 -4.77
CA ALA A 281 5.81 15.76 -3.80
C ALA A 281 4.70 15.86 -2.74
N LEU A 282 3.41 15.80 -3.15
CA LEU A 282 2.32 15.84 -2.17
C LEU A 282 2.32 14.62 -1.25
N LEU A 283 2.48 13.41 -1.81
CA LEU A 283 2.50 12.18 -1.02
C LEU A 283 3.66 12.15 -0.03
N GLU A 284 4.84 12.62 -0.44
CA GLU A 284 6.02 12.73 0.40
C GLU A 284 5.81 13.75 1.53
N GLU A 285 5.28 14.93 1.21
CA GLU A 285 4.97 15.95 2.23
C GLU A 285 3.93 15.46 3.23
N LEU A 286 2.87 14.79 2.77
CA LEU A 286 1.88 14.18 3.67
C LEU A 286 2.48 13.05 4.52
N ALA A 287 3.47 12.33 3.98
CA ALA A 287 4.21 11.30 4.71
C ALA A 287 5.16 11.90 5.78
N HIS A 288 5.42 13.21 5.78
CA HIS A 288 6.31 13.86 6.76
C HIS A 288 5.61 14.91 7.65
N ALA A 289 4.51 15.51 7.19
CA ALA A 289 3.88 16.68 7.78
C ALA A 289 3.48 16.55 9.27
N HIS A 290 3.36 15.33 9.81
CA HIS A 290 2.92 15.11 11.21
C HIS A 290 4.05 14.75 12.18
N SER A 291 5.29 14.57 11.69
CA SER A 291 6.48 14.57 12.55
C SER A 291 6.76 15.98 13.12
N GLU A 292 6.30 17.00 12.38
CA GLU A 292 6.24 18.44 12.64
C GLU A 292 5.64 18.94 13.95
N THR A 293 4.36 18.62 14.08
CA THR A 293 3.40 19.39 14.86
C THR A 293 3.14 18.78 16.25
N ALA A 294 3.85 17.71 16.59
CA ALA A 294 3.61 16.93 17.79
C ALA A 294 4.30 17.47 19.06
N VAL A 295 5.06 18.58 19.01
CA VAL A 295 5.67 19.18 20.20
C VAL A 295 5.25 20.65 20.39
N PRO A 296 4.07 20.92 20.98
CA PRO A 296 3.82 22.18 21.65
C PRO A 296 4.33 22.05 23.09
N GLY A 297 5.57 22.50 23.37
CA GLY A 297 6.02 22.63 24.77
C GLY A 297 7.52 22.74 25.10
N SER A 298 8.45 22.41 24.20
CA SER A 298 9.90 22.54 24.52
C SER A 298 10.39 23.97 24.31
N SER A 299 9.90 24.87 25.17
CA SER A 299 10.56 26.15 25.43
C SER A 299 11.85 25.90 26.22
N GLU A 300 12.94 26.35 25.64
CA GLU A 300 14.24 26.72 26.19
C GLU A 300 14.57 26.31 27.64
N GLY A 301 15.65 25.52 27.78
CA GLY A 301 16.45 25.45 29.01
C GLY A 301 16.24 24.21 29.88
N GLY A 302 16.88 23.10 29.52
CA GLY A 302 16.95 21.91 30.37
C GLY A 302 17.96 20.90 29.81
N THR A 303 18.93 20.55 30.63
CA THR A 303 20.10 19.71 30.36
C THR A 303 19.83 18.44 29.54
N ALA A 304 20.64 18.26 28.50
CA ALA A 304 20.77 17.05 27.70
C ALA A 304 21.11 15.81 28.56
N ALA A 305 20.16 14.87 28.65
CA ALA A 305 20.40 13.44 28.87
C ALA A 305 19.08 12.64 28.75
N LEU A 306 19.02 11.72 27.79
CA LEU A 306 18.14 10.53 27.73
C LEU A 306 16.64 10.71 27.36
N ALA A 307 16.35 11.37 26.24
CA ALA A 307 15.07 11.21 25.53
C ALA A 307 15.25 11.49 24.03
N ASP A 308 15.95 10.60 23.31
CA ASP A 308 16.44 10.85 21.94
C ASP A 308 15.71 10.05 20.84
N GLU A 309 14.53 9.49 21.11
CA GLU A 309 13.74 8.81 20.07
C GLU A 309 12.39 9.52 19.89
N PRO A 310 12.08 10.06 18.69
CA PRO A 310 10.75 10.55 18.38
C PRO A 310 9.72 9.43 18.59
N PRO A 311 8.46 9.73 18.92
CA PRO A 311 7.45 8.69 19.13
C PRO A 311 7.42 7.74 17.91
N PRO A 312 7.42 6.42 18.13
CA PRO A 312 7.51 5.45 17.05
C PRO A 312 6.20 5.43 16.27
N GLY A 313 6.19 6.13 15.15
CA GLY A 313 5.07 6.14 14.23
C GLY A 313 5.33 7.04 13.04
N LEU A 314 6.08 6.56 12.04
CA LEU A 314 6.22 7.32 10.81
C LEU A 314 4.90 7.34 10.03
N PRO A 315 4.55 8.49 9.43
CA PRO A 315 3.44 8.54 8.50
C PRO A 315 3.79 7.67 7.28
N GLY A 316 2.88 6.77 6.92
CA GLY A 316 3.07 5.83 5.82
C GLY A 316 2.03 6.05 4.73
N VAL A 317 2.44 5.83 3.48
CA VAL A 317 1.54 5.81 2.32
C VAL A 317 1.19 4.36 2.00
N ALA A 318 -0.10 4.05 1.96
CA ALA A 318 -0.62 2.80 1.44
C ALA A 318 -1.34 3.05 0.11
N PHE A 319 -1.11 2.20 -0.88
CA PHE A 319 -1.80 2.24 -2.15
C PHE A 319 -2.95 1.24 -2.17
N LEU A 320 -4.17 1.73 -2.42
CA LEU A 320 -5.30 0.91 -2.81
C LEU A 320 -5.20 0.61 -4.31
N TRP A 321 -5.36 -0.66 -4.65
CA TRP A 321 -5.45 -1.07 -6.04
C TRP A 321 -6.67 -1.96 -6.24
N ALA A 322 -7.33 -1.88 -7.41
CA ALA A 322 -8.63 -2.55 -7.60
C ALA A 322 -8.87 -3.23 -8.96
N ARG A 323 -7.86 -3.37 -9.83
CA ARG A 323 -8.07 -4.04 -11.13
C ARG A 323 -8.25 -5.56 -11.01
N PRO A 324 -8.98 -6.20 -11.95
CA PRO A 324 -9.18 -7.64 -11.98
C PRO A 324 -7.86 -8.41 -12.24
N HIS A 325 -7.46 -9.30 -11.33
CA HIS A 325 -6.16 -9.98 -11.32
C HIS A 325 -6.14 -11.42 -11.84
N ALA A 326 -5.72 -11.71 -13.07
CA ALA A 326 -5.15 -13.06 -13.28
C ALA A 326 -3.71 -13.06 -12.69
N TYR A 327 -3.48 -13.84 -11.62
CA TYR A 327 -2.20 -14.01 -10.88
C TYR A 327 -1.78 -12.86 -9.94
N SER A 328 -2.37 -12.82 -8.73
CA SER A 328 -2.18 -11.78 -7.67
C SER A 328 -0.71 -11.41 -7.42
N ASP A 329 0.14 -12.40 -7.11
CA ASP A 329 1.51 -12.10 -6.68
C ASP A 329 2.41 -11.56 -7.81
N TRP A 330 2.18 -11.97 -9.06
CA TRP A 330 3.00 -11.53 -10.20
C TRP A 330 2.73 -10.07 -10.58
N VAL A 331 1.47 -9.66 -10.56
CA VAL A 331 1.11 -8.27 -10.86
C VAL A 331 1.45 -7.36 -9.69
N GLU A 332 1.21 -7.80 -8.45
CA GLU A 332 1.68 -7.08 -7.28
C GLU A 332 3.21 -6.92 -7.30
N ALA A 333 3.97 -7.97 -7.65
CA ALA A 333 5.42 -7.88 -7.82
C ALA A 333 5.81 -6.88 -8.93
N ALA A 334 5.04 -6.78 -10.02
CA ALA A 334 5.27 -5.76 -11.04
C ALA A 334 5.04 -4.33 -10.52
N ILE A 335 4.00 -4.12 -9.71
CA ILE A 335 3.74 -2.83 -9.04
C ILE A 335 4.89 -2.53 -8.07
N TYR A 336 5.31 -3.49 -7.25
CA TYR A 336 6.46 -3.31 -6.36
C TYR A 336 7.74 -2.99 -7.14
N ARG A 337 8.00 -3.61 -8.30
CA ARG A 337 9.15 -3.23 -9.16
C ARG A 337 9.08 -1.77 -9.61
N TYR A 338 7.90 -1.31 -10.02
CA TYR A 338 7.69 0.10 -10.37
C TYR A 338 7.91 1.03 -9.17
N LEU A 339 7.32 0.71 -8.02
CA LEU A 339 7.48 1.47 -6.77
C LEU A 339 8.93 1.48 -6.29
N HIS A 340 9.65 0.36 -6.45
CA HIS A 340 11.08 0.28 -6.18
C HIS A 340 11.79 1.31 -7.03
N GLY A 341 11.57 1.36 -8.35
CA GLY A 341 12.15 2.38 -9.23
C GLY A 341 11.92 3.83 -8.75
N LEU A 342 10.71 4.13 -8.28
CA LEU A 342 10.37 5.44 -7.70
C LEU A 342 11.09 5.69 -6.36
N TYR A 343 11.20 4.67 -5.51
CA TYR A 343 11.95 4.74 -4.27
C TYR A 343 13.47 4.94 -4.52
N ARG A 344 14.08 4.21 -5.47
CA ARG A 344 15.51 4.37 -5.84
C ARG A 344 15.81 5.78 -6.34
N THR A 345 14.88 6.35 -7.12
CA THR A 345 14.99 7.70 -7.66
C THR A 345 14.60 8.78 -6.65
N LYS A 346 14.38 8.41 -5.37
CA LYS A 346 14.01 9.31 -4.27
C LYS A 346 12.73 10.10 -4.54
N ARG A 347 11.82 9.57 -5.36
CA ARG A 347 10.47 10.11 -5.55
C ARG A 347 9.53 9.69 -4.41
N PHE A 348 9.90 8.67 -3.65
CA PHE A 348 9.30 8.34 -2.36
C PHE A 348 10.36 8.34 -1.27
N ALA A 349 10.05 8.93 -0.11
CA ALA A 349 10.89 8.87 1.08
C ALA A 349 10.79 7.53 1.82
N VAL A 350 9.64 6.85 1.71
CA VAL A 350 9.37 5.54 2.34
C VAL A 350 8.76 4.59 1.33
N MET A 351 9.05 3.30 1.47
CA MET A 351 8.48 2.28 0.60
C MET A 351 6.99 2.11 0.90
N PRO A 352 6.09 2.26 -0.09
CA PRO A 352 4.66 2.23 0.15
C PRO A 352 4.11 0.79 0.16
N THR A 353 3.05 0.58 0.94
CA THR A 353 2.35 -0.71 1.04
C THR A 353 1.27 -0.82 -0.03
N VAL A 354 1.23 -1.92 -0.78
CA VAL A 354 0.18 -2.16 -1.77
C VAL A 354 -0.91 -3.07 -1.18
N LEU A 355 -2.17 -2.60 -1.26
CA LEU A 355 -3.37 -3.34 -0.89
C LEU A 355 -4.02 -3.91 -2.16
N PRO A 356 -4.08 -5.24 -2.30
CA PRO A 356 -4.48 -5.85 -3.57
C PRO A 356 -5.99 -5.75 -3.81
N GLY A 357 -6.33 -5.54 -5.09
CA GLY A 357 -7.69 -5.52 -5.61
C GLY A 357 -8.39 -6.87 -5.62
N SER A 358 -9.65 -6.90 -6.03
CA SER A 358 -10.39 -8.15 -6.21
C SER A 358 -10.63 -8.47 -7.68
N LEU A 359 -10.22 -9.68 -8.03
CA LEU A 359 -10.54 -10.37 -9.27
C LEU A 359 -12.03 -10.36 -9.59
N SER A 360 -12.83 -10.83 -8.65
CA SER A 360 -14.25 -11.04 -8.84
C SER A 360 -14.98 -9.70 -8.89
N ALA A 361 -14.55 -8.73 -8.09
CA ALA A 361 -15.13 -7.39 -8.11
C ALA A 361 -14.83 -6.67 -9.42
N GLY A 362 -13.58 -6.71 -9.91
CA GLY A 362 -13.20 -6.10 -11.18
C GLY A 362 -13.88 -6.79 -12.38
N PHE A 363 -13.97 -8.12 -12.38
CA PHE A 363 -14.69 -8.88 -13.41
C PHE A 363 -16.21 -8.62 -13.36
N GLN A 364 -16.79 -8.51 -12.17
CA GLN A 364 -18.20 -8.17 -11.99
C GLN A 364 -18.49 -6.74 -12.47
N ALA A 365 -17.61 -5.78 -12.20
CA ALA A 365 -17.75 -4.43 -12.71
C ALA A 365 -17.65 -4.39 -14.24
N LEU A 366 -16.70 -5.12 -14.83
CA LEU A 366 -16.58 -5.23 -16.28
C LEU A 366 -17.83 -5.85 -16.91
N SER A 367 -18.26 -7.02 -16.44
CA SER A 367 -19.43 -7.72 -17.00
C SER A 367 -20.70 -6.88 -16.90
N ARG A 368 -20.91 -6.19 -15.77
CA ARG A 368 -21.99 -5.21 -15.61
C ARG A 368 -21.82 -4.03 -16.55
N GLY A 369 -20.60 -3.54 -16.76
CA GLY A 369 -20.28 -2.45 -17.68
C GLY A 369 -20.60 -2.80 -19.14
N ILE A 370 -20.27 -4.02 -19.58
CA ILE A 370 -20.62 -4.53 -20.92
C ILE A 370 -22.13 -4.62 -21.07
N ALA A 371 -22.83 -5.23 -20.10
CA ALA A 371 -24.28 -5.35 -20.12
C ALA A 371 -25.02 -4.00 -20.05
N ALA A 372 -24.38 -2.98 -19.46
CA ALA A 372 -24.89 -1.63 -19.32
C ALA A 372 -24.59 -0.71 -20.50
N ARG A 373 -23.97 -1.19 -21.59
CA ARG A 373 -23.65 -0.36 -22.76
C ARG A 373 -24.89 0.37 -23.27
N GLY A 374 -24.74 1.68 -23.50
CA GLY A 374 -25.83 2.56 -23.90
C GLY A 374 -26.70 3.09 -22.74
N ASN A 375 -26.58 2.54 -21.53
CA ASN A 375 -27.25 3.05 -20.32
C ASN A 375 -26.25 3.62 -19.32
N ARG A 376 -26.11 4.95 -19.33
CA ARG A 376 -25.15 5.67 -18.51
C ARG A 376 -25.35 5.47 -17.01
N ALA A 377 -26.59 5.40 -16.54
CA ALA A 377 -26.87 5.17 -15.11
C ALA A 377 -26.47 3.75 -14.69
N ALA A 378 -26.67 2.76 -15.55
CA ALA A 378 -26.23 1.39 -15.29
C ALA A 378 -24.70 1.25 -15.32
N LEU A 379 -24.01 1.98 -16.21
CA LEU A 379 -22.54 2.03 -16.24
C LEU A 379 -21.95 2.57 -14.93
N ILE A 380 -22.55 3.63 -14.37
CA ILE A 380 -22.11 4.19 -13.07
C ILE A 380 -22.28 3.14 -11.96
N ARG A 381 -23.40 2.41 -11.93
CA ARG A 381 -23.66 1.37 -10.91
C ARG A 381 -22.78 0.13 -11.07
N ALA A 382 -22.15 -0.07 -12.22
CA ALA A 382 -21.25 -1.19 -12.44
C ALA A 382 -20.04 -1.15 -11.49
N TRP A 383 -19.65 0.04 -11.01
CA TRP A 383 -18.54 0.22 -10.06
C TRP A 383 -18.84 -0.16 -8.61
N GLY A 384 -20.09 -0.48 -8.26
CA GLY A 384 -20.47 -0.87 -6.90
C GLY A 384 -19.57 -1.94 -6.25
N PRO A 385 -19.33 -3.08 -6.91
CA PRO A 385 -18.47 -4.14 -6.36
C PRO A 385 -17.02 -3.68 -6.11
N VAL A 386 -16.48 -2.82 -6.99
CA VAL A 386 -15.14 -2.25 -6.84
C VAL A 386 -15.11 -1.33 -5.63
N ALA A 387 -16.11 -0.46 -5.48
CA ALA A 387 -16.25 0.41 -4.33
C ALA A 387 -16.39 -0.40 -3.02
N ASP A 388 -17.22 -1.44 -2.99
CA ASP A 388 -17.42 -2.31 -1.82
C ASP A 388 -16.11 -2.98 -1.39
N PHE A 389 -15.36 -3.48 -2.37
CA PHE A 389 -14.08 -4.12 -2.12
C PHE A 389 -13.00 -3.14 -1.65
N LYS A 390 -12.86 -1.98 -2.31
CA LYS A 390 -11.95 -0.90 -1.86
C LYS A 390 -12.28 -0.46 -0.44
N HIS A 391 -13.57 -0.32 -0.12
CA HIS A 391 -14.04 0.02 1.22
C HIS A 391 -13.66 -1.05 2.24
N GLN A 392 -13.87 -2.34 1.93
CA GLN A 392 -13.46 -3.43 2.82
C GLN A 392 -11.94 -3.41 3.06
N ARG A 393 -11.12 -3.28 2.01
CA ARG A 393 -9.65 -3.21 2.14
C ARG A 393 -9.18 -2.02 2.97
N PHE A 394 -9.84 -0.88 2.81
CA PHE A 394 -9.56 0.28 3.65
C PHE A 394 -9.85 -0.03 5.13
N LEU A 395 -11.01 -0.63 5.45
CA LEU A 395 -11.36 -0.97 6.83
C LEU A 395 -10.42 -2.00 7.44
N GLU A 396 -10.01 -3.00 6.65
CA GLU A 396 -9.01 -3.99 7.05
C GLU A 396 -7.67 -3.32 7.35
N TYR A 397 -7.19 -2.44 6.47
CA TYR A 397 -5.96 -1.68 6.71
C TYR A 397 -6.06 -0.76 7.94
N ALA A 398 -7.19 -0.07 8.12
CA ALA A 398 -7.41 0.82 9.24
C ALA A 398 -7.42 0.08 10.59
N ALA A 399 -7.93 -1.15 10.63
CA ALA A 399 -7.94 -1.99 11.83
C ALA A 399 -6.54 -2.44 12.29
N LEU A 400 -5.52 -2.34 11.42
CA LEU A 400 -4.11 -2.57 11.79
C LEU A 400 -3.46 -1.34 12.44
N TYR A 401 -4.09 -0.17 12.28
CA TYR A 401 -3.57 1.13 12.67
C TYR A 401 -4.62 2.01 13.37
N PRO A 402 -5.34 1.51 14.38
CA PRO A 402 -6.39 2.27 15.06
C PRO A 402 -5.86 3.50 15.83
N GLU A 403 -4.55 3.58 16.08
CA GLU A 403 -3.90 4.74 16.68
C GLU A 403 -3.65 5.92 15.71
N TYR A 404 -3.95 5.74 14.41
CA TYR A 404 -3.76 6.74 13.36
C TYR A 404 -5.07 7.34 12.86
N ARG A 405 -4.97 8.55 12.28
CA ARG A 405 -6.02 9.15 11.45
C ARG A 405 -5.74 8.88 9.99
N PHE A 406 -6.76 8.94 9.15
CA PHE A 406 -6.63 8.58 7.74
C PHE A 406 -7.01 9.70 6.80
N LEU A 407 -6.25 9.83 5.72
CA LEU A 407 -6.56 10.65 4.56
C LEU A 407 -6.68 9.72 3.35
N LEU A 408 -7.83 9.78 2.66
CA LEU A 408 -8.03 9.03 1.41
C LEU A 408 -7.79 9.96 0.21
N ILE A 409 -6.96 9.54 -0.73
CA ILE A 409 -6.80 10.16 -2.05
C ILE A 409 -7.27 9.17 -3.10
N GLY A 410 -8.21 9.57 -3.95
CA GLY A 410 -8.73 8.71 -5.02
C GLY A 410 -9.24 9.52 -6.20
N ASP A 411 -9.99 8.88 -7.10
CA ASP A 411 -10.59 9.52 -8.26
C ASP A 411 -12.13 9.46 -8.24
N ASN A 412 -12.77 10.29 -9.06
CA ASN A 412 -14.24 10.31 -9.15
C ASN A 412 -14.82 9.46 -10.29
N GLY A 413 -14.03 8.53 -10.84
CA GLY A 413 -14.35 7.57 -11.89
C GLY A 413 -14.64 6.16 -11.38
N GLN A 414 -13.79 5.60 -10.49
CA GLN A 414 -13.79 4.16 -10.18
C GLN A 414 -14.19 3.79 -8.73
N GLY A 415 -15.18 4.50 -8.19
CA GLY A 415 -15.86 4.14 -6.93
C GLY A 415 -15.29 4.76 -5.65
N ASP A 416 -14.17 5.49 -5.71
CA ASP A 416 -13.52 6.06 -4.51
C ASP A 416 -14.37 7.09 -3.80
N LEU A 417 -15.21 7.84 -4.54
CA LEU A 417 -16.19 8.72 -3.90
C LEU A 417 -17.11 7.93 -2.96
N SER A 418 -17.65 6.80 -3.43
CA SER A 418 -18.53 5.97 -2.61
C SER A 418 -17.81 5.37 -1.40
N VAL A 419 -16.51 5.06 -1.53
CA VAL A 419 -15.67 4.66 -0.40
C VAL A 419 -15.54 5.82 0.59
N GLY A 420 -15.12 7.00 0.12
CA GLY A 420 -14.92 8.20 0.93
C GLY A 420 -16.17 8.60 1.70
N GLU A 421 -17.34 8.65 1.05
CA GLU A 421 -18.62 8.96 1.68
C GLU A 421 -18.99 7.99 2.82
N ARG A 422 -18.69 6.70 2.66
CA ARG A 422 -18.94 5.69 3.71
C ARG A 422 -17.98 5.85 4.88
N LEU A 423 -16.71 6.12 4.61
CA LEU A 423 -15.68 6.29 5.64
C LEU A 423 -15.91 7.55 6.49
N VAL A 424 -16.19 8.70 5.87
CA VAL A 424 -16.45 9.94 6.62
C VAL A 424 -17.72 9.84 7.47
N ARG A 425 -18.74 9.13 6.95
CA ARG A 425 -19.96 8.85 7.71
C ARG A 425 -19.69 7.95 8.91
N ALA A 426 -18.98 6.84 8.71
CA ALA A 426 -18.61 5.93 9.79
C ALA A 426 -17.76 6.64 10.85
N SER A 427 -16.82 7.49 10.43
CA SER A 427 -16.00 8.31 11.33
C SER A 427 -16.83 9.29 12.14
N ALA A 428 -17.81 9.97 11.53
CA ALA A 428 -18.70 10.89 12.22
C ALA A 428 -19.65 10.17 13.20
N GLU A 429 -20.18 9.00 12.82
CA GLU A 429 -21.05 8.18 13.67
C GLU A 429 -20.29 7.69 14.91
N ALA A 430 -19.03 7.25 14.75
CA ALA A 430 -18.18 6.85 15.86
C ALA A 430 -17.84 8.01 16.81
N ALA A 431 -17.53 9.18 16.26
CA ALA A 431 -17.28 10.39 17.06
C ALA A 431 -18.52 10.79 17.88
N ALA A 432 -19.73 10.62 17.33
CA ALA A 432 -20.98 10.96 18.00
C ALA A 432 -21.39 9.95 19.09
N SER A 433 -21.08 8.67 18.91
CA SER A 433 -21.42 7.62 19.88
C SER A 433 -20.45 7.55 21.07
N GLY A 434 -19.29 8.20 20.98
CA GLY A 434 -18.21 8.04 21.97
C GLY A 434 -17.62 6.63 22.00
N ASP A 435 -17.93 5.80 21.00
CA ASP A 435 -17.43 4.44 20.90
C ASP A 435 -15.97 4.47 20.43
N ALA A 436 -15.06 4.31 21.38
CA ALA A 436 -13.62 4.18 21.12
C ALA A 436 -13.25 2.90 20.31
N ARG A 437 -14.24 2.05 19.96
CA ARG A 437 -14.07 0.91 19.03
C ARG A 437 -14.56 1.22 17.61
N GLY A 438 -15.07 2.44 17.36
CA GLY A 438 -15.80 2.78 16.15
C GLY A 438 -14.92 3.29 15.01
N GLY A 439 -14.56 2.41 14.08
CA GLY A 439 -14.15 2.76 12.72
C GLY A 439 -12.90 3.64 12.54
N PRO A 440 -12.50 3.91 11.29
CA PRO A 440 -11.36 4.78 11.01
C PRO A 440 -11.67 6.25 11.32
N THR A 441 -10.72 6.95 11.93
CA THR A 441 -10.82 8.40 12.12
C THR A 441 -10.36 9.12 10.86
N MET A 442 -11.28 9.73 10.11
CA MET A 442 -10.95 10.41 8.86
C MET A 442 -10.53 11.87 9.08
N VAL A 443 -9.48 12.31 8.37
CA VAL A 443 -9.08 13.74 8.27
C VAL A 443 -9.90 14.42 7.17
N CYS A 444 -9.81 13.86 5.96
CA CYS A 444 -10.56 14.27 4.77
C CYS A 444 -10.46 13.21 3.68
N VAL A 445 -11.21 13.42 2.60
CA VAL A 445 -11.12 12.65 1.36
C VAL A 445 -10.79 13.64 0.23
N LEU A 446 -9.74 13.38 -0.53
CA LEU A 446 -9.37 14.12 -1.74
C LEU A 446 -9.69 13.30 -2.98
N LEU A 447 -10.47 13.86 -3.89
CA LEU A 447 -10.86 13.20 -5.13
C LEU A 447 -10.35 13.95 -6.34
N HIS A 448 -9.45 13.31 -7.09
CA HIS A 448 -9.02 13.78 -8.38
C HIS A 448 -10.20 13.71 -9.36
N ARG A 449 -10.54 14.87 -9.92
CA ARG A 449 -11.68 15.00 -10.82
C ARG A 449 -11.28 14.66 -12.25
N VAL A 450 -11.57 13.42 -12.63
CA VAL A 450 -11.31 12.86 -13.97
C VAL A 450 -12.58 12.79 -14.82
N GLN A 451 -13.76 12.96 -14.21
CA GLN A 451 -15.03 13.11 -14.93
C GLN A 451 -15.98 14.12 -14.27
N ALA A 452 -17.10 14.40 -14.93
CA ALA A 452 -18.13 15.29 -14.37
C ALA A 452 -18.84 14.63 -13.18
N SER A 453 -19.15 15.40 -12.14
CA SER A 453 -19.61 14.90 -10.82
C SER A 453 -20.97 14.22 -10.88
N GLU A 454 -21.80 14.56 -11.86
CA GLU A 454 -23.06 13.89 -12.15
C GLU A 454 -22.89 12.43 -12.57
N TYR A 455 -21.70 12.06 -13.08
CA TYR A 455 -21.38 10.70 -13.54
C TYR A 455 -20.61 9.88 -12.50
N THR A 456 -20.36 10.43 -11.31
CA THR A 456 -19.66 9.69 -10.27
C THR A 456 -20.60 8.74 -9.53
N TYR A 457 -20.10 7.53 -9.25
CA TYR A 457 -20.77 6.57 -8.36
C TYR A 457 -20.75 7.08 -6.92
N SER A 458 -21.93 7.44 -6.40
CA SER A 458 -22.14 8.07 -5.09
C SER A 458 -23.28 7.37 -4.35
N ASN A 459 -23.14 7.26 -3.03
CA ASN A 459 -24.18 6.81 -2.11
C ASN A 459 -25.29 7.85 -1.89
N TYR A 460 -25.11 9.07 -2.41
CA TYR A 460 -26.09 10.16 -2.36
C TYR A 460 -26.75 10.39 -3.73
N ALA A 461 -26.78 9.37 -4.59
CA ALA A 461 -27.29 9.46 -5.95
C ALA A 461 -28.78 9.84 -6.05
N ASP A 462 -29.52 9.69 -4.94
CA ASP A 462 -30.90 10.14 -4.76
C ASP A 462 -31.03 11.65 -4.59
N LEU A 463 -29.97 12.33 -4.16
CA LEU A 463 -29.96 13.78 -3.95
C LEU A 463 -29.61 14.57 -5.23
N PRO A 464 -30.21 15.76 -5.43
CA PRO A 464 -29.77 16.71 -6.45
C PRO A 464 -28.27 17.02 -6.33
N LEU A 465 -27.58 17.23 -7.46
CA LEU A 465 -26.13 17.44 -7.48
C LEU A 465 -25.67 18.59 -6.56
N LYS A 466 -26.43 19.69 -6.49
CA LYS A 466 -26.12 20.82 -5.61
C LYS A 466 -26.17 20.43 -4.12
N GLU A 467 -27.09 19.57 -3.73
CA GLU A 467 -27.20 19.08 -2.35
C GLU A 467 -26.09 18.08 -2.03
N ARG A 468 -25.75 17.21 -2.99
CA ARG A 468 -24.58 16.34 -2.89
C ARG A 468 -23.29 17.15 -2.66
N GLN A 469 -23.07 18.21 -3.43
CA GLN A 469 -21.90 19.08 -3.29
C GLN A 469 -21.81 19.72 -1.91
N LYS A 470 -22.90 20.30 -1.42
CA LYS A 470 -22.97 20.86 -0.06
C LYS A 470 -22.64 19.81 1.01
N ARG A 471 -23.12 18.58 0.82
CA ARG A 471 -22.84 17.48 1.73
C ARG A 471 -21.38 17.05 1.69
N TRP A 472 -20.80 16.92 0.50
CA TRP A 472 -19.38 16.61 0.33
C TRP A 472 -18.49 17.68 0.98
N GLU A 473 -18.80 18.96 0.79
CA GLU A 473 -18.09 20.07 1.45
C GLU A 473 -18.15 19.96 2.97
N ARG A 474 -19.35 19.74 3.53
CA ARG A 474 -19.56 19.55 4.98
C ARG A 474 -18.78 18.35 5.51
N ASP A 475 -18.77 17.25 4.76
CA ASP A 475 -18.16 15.97 5.16
C ASP A 475 -16.67 15.90 4.78
N LYS A 476 -16.06 17.03 4.39
CA LYS A 476 -14.63 17.15 3.98
C LYS A 476 -14.24 16.17 2.87
N VAL A 477 -15.17 15.92 1.94
CA VAL A 477 -14.94 15.22 0.68
C VAL A 477 -14.68 16.28 -0.39
N LEU A 478 -13.41 16.51 -0.70
CA LEU A 478 -12.95 17.65 -1.49
C LEU A 478 -12.48 17.18 -2.87
N PHE A 479 -12.85 17.94 -3.90
CA PHE A 479 -12.47 17.62 -5.28
C PHE A 479 -11.35 18.54 -5.75
N PHE A 480 -10.37 17.98 -6.45
CA PHE A 480 -9.28 18.74 -7.05
C PHE A 480 -9.05 18.37 -8.52
N ARG A 481 -8.33 19.23 -9.25
CA ARG A 481 -7.98 19.01 -10.66
C ARG A 481 -6.47 19.01 -10.92
N THR A 482 -5.70 19.56 -9.98
CA THR A 482 -4.24 19.61 -9.97
C THR A 482 -3.79 19.28 -8.55
N TYR A 483 -2.60 18.69 -8.40
CA TYR A 483 -2.05 18.39 -7.08
C TYR A 483 -1.65 19.65 -6.30
N VAL A 484 -1.44 20.77 -6.99
CA VAL A 484 -1.32 22.10 -6.37
C VAL A 484 -2.62 22.52 -5.68
N HIS A 485 -3.77 22.31 -6.34
CA HIS A 485 -5.06 22.58 -5.70
C HIS A 485 -5.31 21.63 -4.52
N ALA A 486 -4.93 20.35 -4.63
CA ALA A 486 -5.00 19.41 -3.52
C ALA A 486 -4.18 19.89 -2.30
N ALA A 487 -2.92 20.29 -2.53
CA ALA A 487 -2.06 20.86 -1.50
C ALA A 487 -2.67 22.13 -0.87
N LEU A 488 -3.24 23.02 -1.69
CA LEU A 488 -3.88 24.25 -1.21
C LEU A 488 -5.09 23.95 -0.31
N LEU A 489 -5.91 22.97 -0.68
CA LEU A 489 -7.05 22.53 0.15
C LEU A 489 -6.56 22.01 1.51
N LEU A 490 -5.47 21.24 1.54
CA LEU A 490 -4.90 20.70 2.77
C LEU A 490 -4.24 21.77 3.64
N ALA A 491 -3.54 22.74 3.03
CA ALA A 491 -2.94 23.86 3.75
C ALA A 491 -4.00 24.73 4.45
N ARG A 492 -5.12 24.99 3.78
CA ARG A 492 -6.26 25.71 4.37
C ARG A 492 -6.94 24.95 5.52
N MET A 493 -6.75 23.63 5.57
CA MET A 493 -7.22 22.78 6.66
C MET A 493 -6.17 22.57 7.74
N GLU A 494 -5.00 23.22 7.63
CA GLU A 494 -3.86 23.06 8.54
C GLU A 494 -3.36 21.60 8.62
N VAL A 495 -3.63 20.79 7.58
CA VAL A 495 -3.13 19.42 7.46
C VAL A 495 -1.73 19.40 6.84
N LEU A 496 -1.45 20.35 5.96
CA LEU A 496 -0.19 20.47 5.24
C LEU A 496 0.48 21.81 5.59
N PRO A 497 1.75 21.83 6.04
CA PRO A 497 2.49 23.06 6.31
C PRO A 497 2.62 23.97 5.07
N LEU A 498 2.80 25.27 5.30
CA LEU A 498 2.92 26.26 4.23
C LEU A 498 4.15 26.05 3.33
N ARG A 499 5.29 25.64 3.91
CA ARG A 499 6.48 25.28 3.13
C ARG A 499 6.25 24.07 2.21
N SER A 500 5.44 23.11 2.67
CA SER A 500 5.08 21.92 1.92
C SER A 500 4.19 22.27 0.74
N LEU A 501 3.25 23.22 0.92
CA LEU A 501 2.47 23.78 -0.17
C LEU A 501 3.36 24.37 -1.27
N ARG A 502 4.39 25.15 -0.88
CA ARG A 502 5.37 25.72 -1.83
C ARG A 502 6.10 24.64 -2.61
N ARG A 503 6.67 23.65 -1.92
CA ARG A 503 7.41 22.54 -2.55
C ARG A 503 6.53 21.78 -3.55
N VAL A 504 5.28 21.49 -3.21
CA VAL A 504 4.37 20.74 -4.10
C VAL A 504 4.14 21.47 -5.42
N TRP A 505 3.94 22.79 -5.42
CA TRP A 505 3.73 23.51 -6.67
C TRP A 505 5.01 23.65 -7.50
N GLU A 506 6.17 23.77 -6.86
CA GLU A 506 7.47 23.86 -7.55
C GLU A 506 7.76 22.56 -8.30
N GLU A 507 7.63 21.43 -7.61
CA GLU A 507 7.80 20.11 -8.21
C GLU A 507 6.70 19.83 -9.25
N ALA A 508 5.45 20.27 -9.04
CA ALA A 508 4.40 20.14 -10.06
C ALA A 508 4.77 20.85 -11.36
N TRP A 509 5.36 22.04 -11.29
CA TRP A 509 5.81 22.76 -12.50
C TRP A 509 7.03 22.12 -13.17
N LYS A 510 7.88 21.45 -12.41
CA LYS A 510 9.02 20.70 -12.93
C LYS A 510 8.54 19.42 -13.63
N ASP A 511 7.73 18.61 -12.95
CA ASP A 511 7.12 17.40 -13.51
C ASP A 511 6.35 17.72 -14.80
N PHE A 512 5.53 18.78 -14.78
CA PHE A 512 4.76 19.21 -15.94
C PHE A 512 5.65 19.55 -17.15
N ARG A 513 6.82 20.17 -16.92
CA ARG A 513 7.79 20.50 -17.96
C ARG A 513 8.52 19.27 -18.50
N GLU A 514 8.92 18.36 -17.62
CA GLU A 514 9.52 17.08 -18.03
C GLU A 514 8.58 16.30 -18.95
N ILE A 515 7.28 16.28 -18.65
CA ILE A 515 6.26 15.64 -19.49
C ILE A 515 6.12 16.33 -20.86
N THR A 516 6.23 17.66 -20.93
CA THR A 516 6.14 18.39 -22.20
C THR A 516 7.36 18.21 -23.08
N ASP A 517 8.54 18.14 -22.48
CA ASP A 517 9.80 18.10 -23.21
C ASP A 517 10.02 16.73 -23.88
N ASP A 518 9.44 15.66 -23.31
CA ASP A 518 9.58 14.28 -23.79
C ASP A 518 8.52 13.86 -24.83
N ALA A 519 7.53 14.71 -25.12
CA ALA A 519 6.33 14.29 -25.84
C ALA A 519 6.26 14.76 -27.31
N SER A 520 6.40 13.80 -28.23
CA SER A 520 6.00 13.93 -29.65
C SER A 520 4.47 13.94 -29.88
N GLU A 521 3.68 13.60 -28.86
CA GLU A 521 2.22 13.46 -28.92
C GLU A 521 1.52 14.10 -27.69
N ILE A 522 1.69 15.40 -27.46
CA ILE A 522 0.97 16.09 -26.36
C ILE A 522 -0.53 16.21 -26.71
N PRO A 523 -1.46 15.65 -25.90
CA PRO A 523 -2.90 15.79 -26.14
C PRO A 523 -3.39 17.26 -26.08
N HIS A 524 -4.44 17.61 -26.83
CA HIS A 524 -5.03 18.97 -26.81
C HIS A 524 -5.51 19.41 -25.40
N SER A 525 -5.87 18.44 -24.57
CA SER A 525 -6.30 18.55 -23.18
C SER A 525 -5.16 18.98 -22.23
N HIS A 526 -3.91 18.95 -22.67
CA HIS A 526 -2.74 19.39 -21.88
C HIS A 526 -2.73 20.90 -21.63
N ARG A 527 -3.20 21.71 -22.59
CA ARG A 527 -3.34 23.18 -22.43
C ARG A 527 -4.38 23.55 -21.37
N GLU A 528 -5.42 22.73 -21.20
CA GLU A 528 -6.39 22.94 -20.13
C GLU A 528 -5.72 22.71 -18.77
N TYR A 529 -4.93 21.64 -18.63
CA TYR A 529 -4.19 21.38 -17.40
C TYR A 529 -3.22 22.51 -17.07
N GLU A 530 -2.46 23.02 -18.04
CA GLU A 530 -1.57 24.16 -17.83
C GLU A 530 -2.32 25.39 -17.26
N ARG A 531 -3.50 25.71 -17.82
CA ARG A 531 -4.33 26.82 -17.31
C ARG A 531 -4.77 26.58 -15.88
N LEU A 532 -5.17 25.35 -15.55
CA LEU A 532 -5.54 24.97 -14.18
C LEU A 532 -4.34 25.07 -13.24
N LEU A 533 -3.18 24.56 -13.64
CA LEU A 533 -1.95 24.60 -12.85
C LEU A 533 -1.53 26.05 -12.56
N ARG A 534 -1.56 26.93 -13.56
CA ARG A 534 -1.31 28.38 -13.38
C ARG A 534 -2.28 29.02 -12.39
N ARG A 535 -3.59 28.77 -12.55
CA ARG A 535 -4.62 29.30 -11.66
C ARG A 535 -4.40 28.84 -10.22
N ASP A 536 -4.15 27.55 -10.04
CA ASP A 536 -4.02 26.94 -8.72
C ASP A 536 -2.70 27.35 -8.04
N THR A 537 -1.62 27.54 -8.81
CA THR A 537 -0.35 28.13 -8.31
C THR A 537 -0.56 29.55 -7.82
N ALA A 538 -1.21 30.42 -8.61
CA ALA A 538 -1.48 31.80 -8.20
C ALA A 538 -2.35 31.87 -6.93
N ALA A 539 -3.34 30.97 -6.80
CA ALA A 539 -4.16 30.88 -5.60
C ALA A 539 -3.36 30.41 -4.37
N ALA A 540 -2.38 29.52 -4.57
CA ALA A 540 -1.51 29.02 -3.52
C ALA A 540 -0.49 30.09 -3.07
N GLU A 541 0.09 30.85 -4.00
CA GLU A 541 0.95 32.01 -3.72
C GLU A 541 0.19 33.08 -2.92
N GLN A 542 -1.05 33.40 -3.33
CA GLN A 542 -1.88 34.36 -2.60
C GLN A 542 -2.18 33.89 -1.17
N HIS A 543 -2.47 32.61 -1.00
CA HIS A 543 -2.72 32.05 0.34
C HIS A 543 -1.47 32.12 1.21
N LEU A 544 -0.31 31.75 0.66
CA LEU A 544 0.97 31.81 1.37
C LEU A 544 1.30 33.23 1.81
N ALA A 545 1.18 34.20 0.89
CA ALA A 545 1.42 35.62 1.20
C ALA A 545 0.45 36.16 2.28
N ALA A 546 -0.81 35.72 2.27
CA ALA A 546 -1.79 36.12 3.28
C ALA A 546 -1.44 35.57 4.68
N CYS A 547 -0.96 34.33 4.77
CA CYS A 547 -0.52 33.73 6.02
C CYS A 547 0.78 34.39 6.53
N GLU A 548 1.78 34.58 5.66
CA GLU A 548 3.04 35.26 6.00
C GLU A 548 2.84 36.73 6.46
N ALA A 549 1.82 37.41 5.93
CA ALA A 549 1.44 38.74 6.37
C ALA A 549 0.75 38.75 7.75
N SER A 550 0.10 37.64 8.11
CA SER A 550 -0.63 37.49 9.37
C SER A 550 0.25 36.97 10.51
N ASN A 551 1.41 36.35 10.22
CA ASN A 551 2.29 35.75 11.23
C ASN A 551 3.80 35.94 10.89
N PRO A 552 4.45 37.02 11.35
CA PRO A 552 5.82 37.37 10.94
C PRO A 552 6.92 36.42 11.44
N SER A 553 6.63 35.50 12.37
CA SER A 553 7.58 34.50 12.88
C SER A 553 7.86 33.35 11.91
N GLU A 554 7.01 33.11 10.91
CA GLU A 554 7.22 32.06 9.89
C GLU A 554 8.14 32.48 8.74
N ARG A 555 8.63 33.74 8.71
CA ARG A 555 9.55 34.22 7.66
C ARG A 555 10.97 33.62 7.73
N GLN A 556 11.32 32.89 8.80
CA GLN A 556 12.68 32.41 9.06
C GLN A 556 12.82 30.87 9.08
N ALA A 557 11.76 30.11 8.81
CA ALA A 557 11.76 28.65 8.68
C ALA A 557 11.35 28.24 7.26
#